data_AF-A0A8J2RPN3-F1
#
_entry.id   AF-A0A8J2RPN3-F1
#
_cell.length_a   1.000
_cell.length_b   1.000
_cell.length_c   1.000
_cell.angle_alpha   90.00
_cell.angle_beta   90.00
_cell.angle_gamma   90.00
#
_symmetry.space_group_name_H-M   'P 1'
#
loop_
_entity.id
_entity.type
_entity.pdbx_description
1 polymer ?
#
loop_
_entity_poly.entity_id
_entity_poly.type
_entity_poly.pdbx_seq_one_letter_code
_entity_poly.pdbx_strand_id
1 'polypeptide(L)'
;MKPVMVQLVQGHNLRIEKPDLKFAIQTRRLMSGNLHLMVNKLMESIYTREYMNNHTLTGMAPRAKKLGNTPPTPVKPGLPKEDVLALTLFMIQAWKTYHNQVIKPKDVRVAIRSKLSTETRAFLAINTRQSETNLPIILSEDEEAAK
;
A
#
# COMPACT_ATOMS: atom_id res chain seq x y z
N MET A 1 19.88 8.60 17.93
CA MET A 1 20.55 7.48 17.23
C MET A 1 19.98 7.37 15.82
N LYS A 2 20.81 7.24 14.78
CA LYS A 2 20.32 6.99 13.43
C LYS A 2 19.85 5.54 13.32
N PRO A 3 18.69 5.25 12.71
CA PRO A 3 18.23 3.88 12.52
C PRO A 3 19.22 3.10 11.64
N VAL A 4 19.54 1.87 12.05
CA VAL A 4 20.43 0.98 11.31
C VAL A 4 19.64 0.35 10.16
N MET A 5 19.99 0.73 8.94
CA MET A 5 19.41 0.16 7.72
C MET A 5 20.12 -1.14 7.35
N VAL A 6 19.35 -2.17 7.02
CA VAL A 6 19.87 -3.47 6.57
C VAL A 6 19.24 -3.84 5.23
N GLN A 7 19.94 -4.66 4.44
CA GLN A 7 19.35 -5.23 3.23
C GLN A 7 18.21 -6.18 3.61
N LEU A 8 17.07 -6.09 2.93
CA LEU A 8 15.95 -7.01 3.12
C LEU A 8 16.32 -8.42 2.64
N VAL A 9 16.99 -8.50 1.50
CA VAL A 9 17.57 -9.73 0.92
C VAL A 9 19.00 -9.43 0.53
N GLN A 10 19.93 -10.32 0.89
CA GLN A 10 21.34 -10.18 0.54
C GLN A 10 21.51 -10.07 -0.99
N GLY A 11 22.29 -9.08 -1.43
CA GLY A 11 22.51 -8.81 -2.86
C GLY A 11 21.44 -7.95 -3.54
N HIS A 12 20.37 -7.57 -2.84
CA HIS A 12 19.38 -6.59 -3.33
C HIS A 12 19.58 -5.22 -2.67
N ASN A 13 19.18 -4.16 -3.40
CA ASN A 13 19.32 -2.78 -2.93
C ASN A 13 18.22 -2.34 -1.94
N LEU A 14 17.14 -3.12 -1.82
CA LEU A 14 16.03 -2.80 -0.94
C LEU A 14 16.44 -2.90 0.52
N ARG A 15 16.27 -1.79 1.25
CA ARG A 15 16.68 -1.68 2.66
C ARG A 15 15.48 -1.43 3.55
N ILE A 16 15.60 -1.89 4.79
CA ILE A 16 14.62 -1.73 5.85
C ILE A 16 15.34 -1.42 7.16
N GLU A 17 14.69 -0.72 8.07
CA GLU A 17 15.21 -0.53 9.41
C GLU A 17 15.31 -1.87 10.15
N LYS A 18 16.44 -2.12 10.83
CA LYS A 18 16.65 -3.32 11.63
C LYS A 18 15.53 -3.60 12.66
N PRO A 19 15.02 -2.62 13.45
CA PRO A 19 13.90 -2.88 14.35
C PRO A 19 12.63 -3.32 13.63
N ASP A 20 12.32 -2.71 12.48
CA ASP A 20 11.15 -3.03 11.67
C ASP A 20 11.23 -4.42 11.05
N LEU A 21 12.41 -4.80 10.55
CA LEU A 21 12.66 -6.16 10.08
C LEU A 21 12.45 -7.18 11.20
N LYS A 22 12.99 -6.89 12.40
CA LYS A 22 12.82 -7.75 13.57
C LYS A 22 11.35 -7.84 13.96
N PHE A 23 10.61 -6.73 13.93
CA PHE A 23 9.18 -6.69 14.22
C PHE A 23 8.38 -7.51 13.20
N ALA A 24 8.60 -7.31 11.89
CA ALA A 24 7.93 -8.07 10.83
C ALA A 24 8.13 -9.59 10.98
N ILE A 25 9.34 -10.01 11.36
CA ILE A 25 9.67 -11.42 11.63
C ILE A 25 9.00 -11.93 12.93
N GLN A 26 9.08 -11.15 14.01
CA GLN A 26 8.55 -11.55 15.33
C GLN A 26 7.02 -11.54 15.40
N THR A 27 6.37 -10.77 14.54
CA THR A 27 4.90 -10.66 14.45
C THR A 27 4.23 -11.98 14.05
N ARG A 28 5.01 -13.03 13.72
CA ARG A 28 4.60 -14.45 13.64
C ARG A 28 3.55 -14.87 14.68
N ARG A 29 3.68 -14.43 15.94
CA ARG A 29 2.77 -14.81 17.03
C ARG A 29 1.45 -14.04 17.04
N LEU A 30 1.41 -12.87 16.42
CA LEU A 30 0.26 -11.95 16.46
C LEU A 30 -0.52 -11.94 15.13
N MET A 31 0.14 -12.27 14.02
CA MET A 31 -0.48 -12.43 12.70
C MET A 31 -0.65 -13.92 12.42
N SER A 32 -1.87 -14.43 12.62
CA SER A 32 -2.28 -15.83 12.52
C SER A 32 -2.19 -16.43 11.09
N GLY A 33 -1.04 -16.33 10.43
CA GLY A 33 -0.87 -16.80 9.05
C GLY A 33 -1.49 -15.87 8.00
N ASN A 34 -1.68 -14.58 8.33
CA ASN A 34 -2.22 -13.61 7.38
C ASN A 34 -1.10 -12.97 6.54
N LEU A 35 -0.93 -13.48 5.31
CA LEU A 35 0.08 -13.02 4.35
C LEU A 35 -0.03 -11.52 4.06
N HIS A 36 -1.24 -11.01 3.91
CA HIS A 36 -1.47 -9.60 3.59
C HIS A 36 -0.98 -8.69 4.71
N LEU A 37 -1.20 -9.07 5.97
CA LEU A 37 -0.80 -8.26 7.10
C LEU A 37 0.72 -8.12 7.20
N MET A 38 1.46 -9.20 6.98
CA MET A 38 2.92 -9.18 7.00
C MET A 38 3.50 -8.37 5.84
N VAL A 39 2.95 -8.54 4.62
CA VAL A 39 3.31 -7.72 3.45
C VAL A 39 3.00 -6.24 3.71
N ASN A 40 1.85 -5.92 4.29
CA ASN A 40 1.47 -4.53 4.59
C ASN A 40 2.49 -3.88 5.53
N LYS A 41 2.91 -4.58 6.59
CA LYS A 41 3.89 -4.05 7.55
C LYS A 41 5.26 -3.84 6.92
N LEU A 42 5.73 -4.79 6.12
CA LEU A 42 6.99 -4.60 5.36
C LEU A 42 6.91 -3.41 4.43
N MET A 43 5.81 -3.27 3.68
CA MET A 43 5.65 -2.14 2.77
C MET A 43 5.57 -0.80 3.51
N GLU A 44 4.91 -0.75 4.67
CA GLU A 44 4.84 0.44 5.54
C GLU A 44 6.21 0.85 6.10
N SER A 45 7.11 -0.11 6.35
CA SER A 45 8.48 0.15 6.82
C SER A 45 9.45 0.56 5.71
N ILE A 46 9.13 0.23 4.46
CA ILE A 46 10.02 0.48 3.31
C ILE A 46 9.60 1.73 2.53
N TYR A 47 8.29 1.95 2.39
CA TYR A 47 7.74 3.01 1.56
C TYR A 47 6.84 3.93 2.36
N THR A 48 6.90 5.23 2.05
CA THR A 48 5.93 6.19 2.58
C THR A 48 4.54 5.92 2.00
N ARG A 49 3.50 6.33 2.72
CA ARG A 49 2.12 6.21 2.25
C ARG A 49 1.89 6.95 0.93
N GLU A 50 2.50 8.11 0.78
CA GLU A 50 2.47 8.90 -0.46
C GLU A 50 3.12 8.15 -1.63
N TYR A 51 4.29 7.57 -1.41
CA TYR A 51 4.97 6.76 -2.43
C TYR A 51 4.10 5.58 -2.86
N MET A 52 3.52 4.85 -1.90
CA MET A 52 2.61 3.73 -2.18
C MET A 52 1.33 4.16 -2.89
N ASN A 53 0.77 5.32 -2.55
CA ASN A 53 -0.38 5.87 -3.26
C ASN A 53 -0.01 6.19 -4.72
N ASN A 54 1.17 6.76 -4.98
CA ASN A 54 1.57 7.18 -6.32
C ASN A 54 2.13 6.05 -7.20
N HIS A 55 2.20 4.82 -6.70
CA HIS A 55 2.71 3.67 -7.45
C HIS A 55 1.69 2.53 -7.59
N THR A 56 1.88 1.73 -8.63
CA THR A 56 1.18 0.46 -8.82
C THR A 56 2.19 -0.69 -8.82
N LEU A 57 1.71 -1.93 -8.81
CA LEU A 57 2.60 -3.09 -8.86
C LEU A 57 3.41 -3.15 -10.17
N THR A 58 2.84 -2.72 -11.30
CA THR A 58 3.43 -2.96 -12.63
C THR A 58 3.51 -1.73 -13.53
N GLY A 59 2.93 -0.58 -13.14
CA GLY A 59 2.91 0.62 -13.97
C GLY A 59 1.99 0.54 -15.19
N MET A 60 1.09 -0.46 -15.23
CA MET A 60 0.21 -0.67 -16.38
C MET A 60 -1.12 0.05 -16.17
N ALA A 61 -1.67 0.61 -17.24
CA ALA A 61 -3.02 1.16 -17.24
C ALA A 61 -4.05 0.11 -16.81
N PRO A 62 -5.11 0.50 -16.06
CA PRO A 62 -6.20 -0.40 -15.74
C PRO A 62 -6.80 -1.00 -17.02
N ARG A 63 -6.98 -2.33 -17.07
CA ARG A 63 -7.58 -3.03 -18.23
C ARG A 63 -9.11 -2.92 -18.30
N ALA A 64 -9.70 -1.94 -17.61
CA ALA A 64 -11.15 -1.76 -17.62
C ALA A 64 -11.63 -1.33 -19.01
N LYS A 65 -12.80 -1.83 -19.43
CA LYS A 65 -13.47 -1.34 -20.65
C LYS A 65 -13.70 0.17 -20.47
N LYS A 66 -13.23 0.97 -21.43
CA LYS A 66 -13.53 2.41 -21.47
C LYS A 66 -15.06 2.57 -21.46
N LEU A 67 -15.62 3.08 -20.36
CA LEU A 67 -16.93 3.71 -20.42
C LEU A 67 -16.75 5.01 -21.20
N GLY A 68 -17.52 5.23 -22.26
CA GLY A 68 -17.28 6.26 -23.27
C GLY A 68 -17.10 7.70 -22.74
N ASN A 69 -17.58 7.99 -21.54
CA ASN A 69 -17.64 9.35 -20.98
C ASN A 69 -16.79 9.55 -19.72
N THR A 70 -15.99 8.57 -19.29
CA THR A 70 -15.09 8.72 -18.13
C THR A 70 -13.68 9.16 -18.59
N PRO A 71 -13.10 10.21 -17.98
CA PRO A 71 -11.72 10.60 -18.25
C PRO A 71 -10.75 9.42 -18.06
N PRO A 72 -9.68 9.32 -18.87
CA PRO A 72 -8.70 8.25 -18.71
C PRO A 72 -8.11 8.29 -17.31
N THR A 73 -8.09 7.14 -16.63
CA THR A 73 -7.47 7.05 -15.31
C THR A 73 -5.97 7.34 -15.44
N PRO A 74 -5.41 8.26 -14.63
CA PRO A 74 -3.98 8.55 -14.65
C PRO A 74 -3.15 7.27 -14.44
N VAL A 75 -2.17 7.05 -15.32
CA VAL A 75 -1.28 5.88 -15.23
C VAL A 75 -0.19 6.17 -14.21
N LYS A 76 -0.25 5.47 -13.07
CA LYS A 76 0.77 5.52 -12.02
C LYS A 76 1.98 4.66 -12.41
N PRO A 77 3.23 5.07 -12.13
CA PRO A 77 4.41 4.24 -12.35
C PRO A 77 4.35 2.92 -11.55
N GLY A 78 5.14 1.94 -11.99
CA GLY A 78 5.30 0.67 -11.29
C GLY A 78 6.35 0.75 -10.19
N LEU A 79 6.24 -0.08 -9.15
CA LEU A 79 7.35 -0.30 -8.22
C LEU A 79 8.59 -0.81 -8.97
N PRO A 80 9.82 -0.50 -8.49
CA PRO A 80 11.04 -1.06 -9.05
C PRO A 80 10.96 -2.59 -9.10
N LYS A 81 11.30 -3.18 -10.24
CA LYS A 81 11.20 -4.65 -10.42
C LYS A 81 12.06 -5.41 -9.41
N GLU A 82 13.25 -4.89 -9.11
CA GLU A 82 14.17 -5.45 -8.12
C GLU A 82 13.60 -5.44 -6.71
N ASP A 83 12.86 -4.39 -6.35
CA ASP A 83 12.22 -4.31 -5.04
C ASP A 83 11.09 -5.32 -4.91
N VAL A 84 10.26 -5.46 -5.95
CA VAL A 84 9.18 -6.46 -5.99
C VAL A 84 9.77 -7.87 -5.89
N LEU A 85 10.90 -8.12 -6.57
CA LEU A 85 11.62 -9.39 -6.49
C LEU A 85 12.16 -9.63 -5.07
N ALA A 86 12.85 -8.66 -4.47
CA ALA A 86 13.39 -8.75 -3.12
C ALA A 86 12.29 -9.01 -2.07
N LEU A 87 11.19 -8.25 -2.13
CA LEU A 87 10.02 -8.48 -1.27
C LEU A 87 9.45 -9.89 -1.46
N THR A 88 9.34 -10.35 -2.70
CA THR A 88 8.79 -11.68 -3.00
C THR A 88 9.68 -12.80 -2.46
N LEU A 89 11.00 -12.71 -2.68
CA LEU A 89 11.97 -13.69 -2.19
C LEU A 89 12.01 -13.70 -0.66
N PHE A 90 12.06 -12.53 -0.04
CA PHE A 90 12.02 -12.40 1.41
C PHE A 90 10.76 -13.06 1.99
N MET A 91 9.59 -12.73 1.44
CA MET A 91 8.32 -13.27 1.92
C MET A 91 8.26 -14.79 1.80
N ILE A 92 8.67 -15.37 0.67
CA ILE A 92 8.66 -16.82 0.48
C ILE A 92 9.57 -17.51 1.51
N GLN A 93 10.80 -16.99 1.68
CA GLN A 93 11.78 -17.57 2.60
C GLN A 93 11.33 -17.42 4.06
N ALA A 94 10.89 -16.22 4.45
CA ALA A 94 10.39 -15.95 5.78
C ALA A 94 9.14 -16.79 6.09
N TRP A 95 8.21 -16.90 5.13
CA TRP A 95 6.98 -17.69 5.32
C TRP A 95 7.29 -19.17 5.53
N LYS A 96 8.18 -19.74 4.71
CA LYS A 96 8.64 -21.12 4.87
C LYS A 96 9.31 -21.33 6.22
N THR A 97 10.19 -20.40 6.63
CA THR A 97 10.96 -20.52 7.87
C THR A 97 10.08 -20.42 9.12
N TYR A 98 9.08 -19.52 9.13
CA TYR A 98 8.31 -19.22 10.34
C TYR A 98 6.94 -19.91 10.41
N HIS A 99 6.33 -20.22 9.26
CA HIS A 99 5.02 -20.87 9.17
C HIS A 99 5.10 -22.32 8.66
N ASN A 100 6.29 -22.80 8.27
CA ASN A 100 6.49 -24.13 7.67
C ASN A 100 5.55 -24.39 6.47
N GLN A 101 5.26 -23.33 5.71
CA GLN A 101 4.34 -23.36 4.58
C GLN A 101 5.02 -22.74 3.35
N VAL A 102 4.76 -23.33 2.19
CA VAL A 102 5.22 -22.77 0.91
C VAL A 102 4.11 -21.91 0.33
N ILE A 103 4.43 -20.64 0.04
CA ILE A 103 3.53 -19.71 -0.64
C ILE A 103 4.02 -19.45 -2.06
N LYS A 104 3.10 -19.17 -2.98
CA LYS A 104 3.48 -18.90 -4.38
C LYS A 104 3.88 -17.42 -4.52
N PRO A 105 4.85 -17.10 -5.39
CA PRO A 105 5.19 -15.70 -5.72
C PRO A 105 3.98 -14.84 -6.10
N LYS A 106 3.00 -15.45 -6.78
CA LYS A 106 1.75 -14.78 -7.18
C LYS A 106 0.96 -14.26 -5.98
N ASP A 107 0.91 -15.01 -4.88
CA ASP A 107 0.13 -14.65 -3.70
C ASP A 107 0.75 -13.42 -3.00
N VAL A 108 2.07 -13.37 -2.93
CA VAL A 108 2.80 -12.19 -2.44
C VAL A 108 2.52 -10.97 -3.30
N ARG A 109 2.56 -11.13 -4.64
CA ARG A 109 2.25 -10.04 -5.58
C ARG A 109 0.80 -9.55 -5.46
N VAL A 110 -0.14 -10.44 -5.15
CA VAL A 110 -1.54 -10.07 -4.87
C VAL A 110 -1.62 -9.23 -3.60
N ALA A 111 -0.93 -9.63 -2.53
CA ALA A 111 -0.87 -8.87 -1.29
C ALA A 111 -0.26 -7.47 -1.49
N ILE A 112 0.86 -7.35 -2.23
CA ILE A 112 1.49 -6.06 -2.57
C ILE A 112 0.50 -5.16 -3.33
N ARG A 113 -0.15 -5.70 -4.37
CA ARG A 113 -1.16 -4.95 -5.14
C ARG A 113 -2.31 -4.50 -4.25
N SER A 114 -2.78 -5.37 -3.36
CA SER A 114 -3.86 -5.07 -2.43
C SER A 114 -3.49 -3.90 -1.51
N LYS A 115 -2.25 -3.86 -0.99
CA LYS A 115 -1.76 -2.75 -0.16
C LYS A 115 -1.75 -1.42 -0.91
N LEU A 116 -1.15 -1.38 -2.10
CA LEU A 116 -1.12 -0.17 -2.95
C LEU A 116 -2.54 0.34 -3.27
N SER A 117 -3.46 -0.59 -3.55
CA SER A 117 -4.87 -0.25 -3.79
C SER A 117 -5.55 0.33 -2.54
N THR A 118 -5.26 -0.21 -1.35
CA THR A 118 -5.77 0.33 -0.09
C THR A 118 -5.23 1.73 0.20
N GLU A 119 -3.94 1.99 -0.03
CA GLU A 119 -3.40 3.35 0.14
C GLU A 119 -4.03 4.33 -0.84
N THR A 120 -4.24 3.94 -2.09
CA THR A 120 -4.96 4.77 -3.06
C THR A 120 -6.38 5.12 -2.58
N ARG A 121 -7.14 4.14 -2.10
CA ARG A 121 -8.49 4.38 -1.55
C ARG A 121 -8.46 5.28 -0.32
N ALA A 122 -7.50 5.09 0.56
CA ALA A 122 -7.37 5.90 1.78
C ALA A 122 -7.08 7.37 1.45
N PHE A 123 -6.19 7.65 0.48
CA PHE A 123 -5.93 9.01 0.01
C PHE A 123 -7.16 9.66 -0.62
N LEU A 124 -7.88 8.92 -1.47
CA LEU A 124 -9.13 9.43 -2.07
C LEU A 124 -10.16 9.77 -0.99
N ALA A 125 -10.35 8.90 0.00
CA ALA A 125 -11.30 9.14 1.09
C ALA A 125 -10.93 10.37 1.95
N ILE A 126 -9.64 10.64 2.17
CA ILE A 126 -9.18 11.84 2.88
C ILE A 126 -9.51 13.09 2.06
N ASN A 127 -9.20 13.09 0.76
CA ASN A 127 -9.44 14.24 -0.12
C ASN A 127 -10.95 14.54 -0.25
N THR A 128 -11.79 13.51 -0.38
CA THR A 128 -13.25 13.67 -0.43
C THR A 128 -13.80 14.30 0.85
N ARG A 129 -13.33 13.87 2.02
CA ARG A 129 -13.75 14.45 3.30
C ARG A 129 -13.33 15.91 3.45
N GLN A 130 -12.14 16.26 2.97
CA GLN A 130 -11.67 17.65 2.99
C GLN A 130 -12.48 18.56 2.05
N SER A 131 -12.92 18.06 0.89
CA SER A 131 -13.81 18.81 0.00
C SER A 131 -15.21 19.00 0.58
N GLU A 132 -15.75 18.03 1.32
CA GLU A 132 -17.07 18.13 1.97
C GLU A 132 -17.07 19.14 3.13
N THR A 133 -15.97 19.24 3.89
CA THR A 133 -15.83 20.24 4.96
C THR A 133 -15.64 21.68 4.48
N ASN A 134 -15.29 21.87 3.20
CA ASN A 134 -15.07 23.20 2.61
C ASN A 134 -16.26 23.72 1.80
N LEU A 135 -17.43 23.06 1.89
CA LEU A 135 -18.65 23.61 1.33
C LEU A 135 -19.06 24.86 2.14
N PRO A 136 -19.30 26.01 1.50
CA PRO A 136 -19.81 27.17 2.21
C PRO A 136 -21.15 26.78 2.84
N ILE A 137 -21.27 27.04 4.15
CA ILE A 137 -22.56 26.97 4.85
C ILE A 137 -23.43 28.04 4.18
N ILE A 138 -24.29 27.62 3.26
CA ILE A 138 -25.39 28.46 2.81
C ILE A 138 -26.33 28.48 4.01
N LEU A 139 -26.19 29.51 4.84
CA LEU A 139 -27.24 29.90 5.76
C LEU A 139 -28.42 30.26 4.86
N SER A 140 -29.39 29.35 4.76
CA SER A 140 -30.74 29.68 4.34
C SER A 140 -31.28 30.62 5.42
N GLU A 141 -31.18 31.93 5.18
CA GLU A 141 -32.03 32.90 5.87
C GLU A 141 -33.46 32.60 5.43
N ASP A 142 -34.18 31.91 6.30
CA ASP A 142 -35.62 31.70 6.19
C ASP A 142 -36.32 33.06 6.15
N GLU A 143 -37.03 33.29 5.04
CA GLU A 143 -38.39 33.80 4.98
C GLU A 143 -38.85 34.71 6.14
N GLU A 144 -38.59 36.02 6.05
CA GLU A 144 -39.42 37.03 6.72
C GLU A 144 -40.16 37.85 5.67
N ALA A 145 -41.17 37.22 5.07
CA ALA A 145 -42.25 37.90 4.39
C ALA A 145 -43.57 37.61 5.13
N ALA A 146 -44.24 38.70 5.52
CA ALA A 146 -45.62 38.82 5.97
C ALA A 146 -45.92 38.57 7.47
N LYS A 147 -45.97 39.66 8.25
CA LYS A 147 -47.22 40.41 8.50
C LYS A 147 -46.99 41.76 9.16
#